data_AF-A0A929C9U9-F1
#
_entry.id   AF-A0A929C9U9-F1
#
_cell.length_a   1.000
_cell.length_b   1.000
_cell.length_c   1.000
_cell.angle_alpha   90.00
_cell.angle_beta   90.00
_cell.angle_gamma   90.00
#
_symmetry.space_group_name_H-M   'P 1'
#
loop_
_entity.id
_entity.type
_entity.pdbx_description
1 polymer ?
#
loop_
_entity_poly.entity_id
_entity_poly.type
_entity_poly.pdbx_seq_one_letter_code
_entity_poly.pdbx_strand_id
1 'polypeptide(L)'
;MYATKSKFRFYRLKEEDIELVRHWRNHPSIQKFMVYREHITPEMQKMWFKSIDNINNLYFIVEYKGKKIGLINGKEIDWDKRTMESGIFIWDKYYRKTHIPTVCSMMFAEVGVAVWELKPTATILRNNDRALKYNKILGFKVIEDDPEKEYVRLSLEKENMGFVARKLKVMLNMLAGDDPIKLVFEKEDIESGLHDIAQRKVNKEKIQKQESDGDSITYYF
;
A
#
# COMPACT_ATOMS: atom_id res chain seq x y z
N MET A 1 11.75 -0.06 7.38
CA MET A 1 10.41 0.36 7.86
C MET A 1 9.42 -0.75 7.57
N TYR A 2 8.57 -1.11 8.54
CA TYR A 2 7.51 -2.10 8.33
C TYR A 2 6.27 -1.81 9.17
N ALA A 3 5.11 -2.31 8.72
CA ALA A 3 3.85 -2.29 9.46
C ALA A 3 3.38 -3.70 9.80
N THR A 4 2.75 -3.91 10.95
CA THR A 4 2.17 -5.21 11.34
C THR A 4 0.77 -5.07 11.92
N LYS A 5 -0.05 -6.09 11.68
CA LYS A 5 -1.33 -6.33 12.37
C LYS A 5 -1.62 -7.82 12.38
N SER A 6 -1.59 -8.42 13.56
CA SER A 6 -1.77 -9.86 13.79
C SER A 6 -0.96 -10.73 12.81
N LYS A 7 -1.58 -11.34 11.79
CA LYS A 7 -0.92 -12.23 10.80
C LYS A 7 -0.37 -11.52 9.57
N PHE A 8 -0.57 -10.20 9.47
CA PHE A 8 -0.15 -9.38 8.35
C PHE A 8 1.10 -8.58 8.70
N ARG A 9 2.05 -8.57 7.78
CA ARG A 9 3.23 -7.72 7.83
C ARG A 9 3.47 -7.09 6.47
N PHE A 10 3.66 -5.78 6.45
CA PHE A 10 4.13 -5.04 5.29
C PHE A 10 5.53 -4.57 5.60
N TYR A 11 6.53 -4.95 4.83
CA TYR A 11 7.87 -4.40 5.02
C TYR A 11 8.31 -3.71 3.74
N ARG A 12 9.03 -2.59 3.91
CA ARG A 12 9.45 -1.74 2.81
C ARG A 12 10.29 -2.57 1.84
N LEU A 13 10.01 -2.40 0.54
CA LEU A 13 10.73 -3.09 -0.52
C LEU A 13 12.22 -2.73 -0.45
N LYS A 14 13.08 -3.76 -0.39
CA LYS A 14 14.54 -3.59 -0.43
C LYS A 14 15.11 -4.14 -1.74
N GLU A 15 16.37 -3.84 -2.03
CA GLU A 15 17.04 -4.30 -3.26
C GLU A 15 17.01 -5.83 -3.40
N GLU A 16 17.12 -6.58 -2.30
CA GLU A 16 17.04 -8.04 -2.28
C GLU A 16 15.66 -8.61 -2.72
N ASP A 17 14.59 -7.83 -2.64
CA ASP A 17 13.25 -8.27 -3.03
C ASP A 17 12.95 -8.01 -4.51
N ILE A 18 13.73 -7.19 -5.21
CA ILE A 18 13.32 -6.66 -6.52
C ILE A 18 13.24 -7.73 -7.60
N GLU A 19 14.03 -8.80 -7.49
CA GLU A 19 13.95 -9.93 -8.41
C GLU A 19 12.68 -10.76 -8.21
N LEU A 20 12.21 -10.91 -6.97
CA LEU A 20 10.90 -11.53 -6.68
C LEU A 20 9.78 -10.69 -7.31
N VAL A 21 9.85 -9.37 -7.16
CA VAL A 21 8.87 -8.45 -7.75
C VAL A 21 8.91 -8.51 -9.27
N ARG A 22 10.10 -8.49 -9.89
CA ARG A 22 10.30 -8.60 -11.34
C ARG A 22 9.70 -9.89 -11.89
N HIS A 23 9.99 -11.02 -11.25
CA HIS A 23 9.42 -12.31 -11.61
C HIS A 23 7.90 -12.24 -11.72
N TRP A 24 7.24 -11.71 -10.68
CA TRP A 24 5.78 -11.60 -10.67
C TRP A 24 5.23 -10.55 -11.62
N ARG A 25 5.91 -9.41 -11.82
CA ARG A 25 5.49 -8.39 -12.79
C ARG A 25 5.54 -8.91 -14.24
N ASN A 26 6.48 -9.79 -14.56
CA ASN A 26 6.57 -10.49 -15.85
C ASN A 26 5.64 -11.71 -15.94
N HIS A 27 5.19 -12.27 -14.81
CA HIS A 27 4.37 -13.46 -14.83
C HIS A 27 2.99 -13.16 -15.45
N PRO A 28 2.51 -13.93 -16.45
CA PRO A 28 1.26 -13.63 -17.18
C PRO A 28 0.02 -13.48 -16.29
N SER A 29 0.01 -14.14 -15.13
CA SER A 29 -1.10 -14.05 -14.18
C SER A 29 -1.25 -12.68 -13.51
N ILE A 30 -0.21 -11.85 -13.55
CA ILE A 30 -0.16 -10.51 -12.96
C ILE A 30 0.01 -9.46 -14.06
N GLN A 31 0.96 -9.67 -15.00
CA GLN A 31 1.27 -8.74 -16.10
C GLN A 31 0.02 -8.28 -16.86
N LYS A 32 -0.92 -9.19 -17.14
CA LYS A 32 -2.17 -8.85 -17.86
C LYS A 32 -3.07 -7.82 -17.18
N PHE A 33 -2.85 -7.55 -15.89
CA PHE A 33 -3.57 -6.55 -15.11
C PHE A 33 -2.76 -5.28 -14.86
N MET A 34 -1.54 -5.20 -15.39
CA MET A 34 -0.66 -4.04 -15.28
C MET A 34 -0.84 -3.12 -16.48
N VAL A 35 -0.60 -1.82 -16.29
CA VAL A 35 -0.54 -0.85 -17.40
C VAL A 35 0.71 -1.10 -18.25
N TYR A 36 1.86 -1.26 -17.61
CA TYR A 36 3.10 -1.67 -18.28
C TYR A 36 3.13 -3.19 -18.44
N ARG A 37 3.19 -3.69 -19.67
CA ARG A 37 3.07 -5.13 -20.00
C ARG A 37 4.21 -5.68 -20.84
N GLU A 38 5.26 -4.90 -21.11
CA GLU A 38 6.46 -5.42 -21.77
C GLU A 38 7.28 -6.27 -20.80
N HIS A 39 8.28 -6.98 -21.34
CA HIS A 39 9.19 -7.78 -20.53
C HIS A 39 10.18 -6.89 -19.77
N ILE A 40 10.23 -7.06 -18.44
CA ILE A 40 11.13 -6.31 -17.56
C ILE A 40 12.43 -7.09 -17.34
N THR A 41 13.54 -6.55 -17.84
CA THR A 41 14.88 -7.11 -17.59
C THR A 41 15.36 -6.78 -16.17
N PRO A 42 16.37 -7.49 -15.63
CA PRO A 42 16.99 -7.15 -14.34
C PRO A 42 17.46 -5.69 -14.27
N GLU A 43 18.05 -5.17 -15.36
CA GLU A 43 18.55 -3.79 -15.46
C GLU A 43 17.40 -2.79 -15.36
N MET A 44 16.30 -3.03 -16.09
CA MET A 44 15.09 -2.21 -16.01
C MET A 44 14.51 -2.19 -14.59
N GLN A 45 14.47 -3.35 -13.92
CA GLN A 45 13.99 -3.44 -12.54
C GLN A 45 14.89 -2.68 -11.56
N LYS A 46 16.22 -2.76 -11.73
CA LYS A 46 17.17 -1.98 -10.92
C LYS A 46 17.01 -0.48 -11.12
N MET A 47 16.85 -0.02 -12.37
CA MET A 47 16.58 1.39 -12.66
C MET A 47 15.24 1.84 -12.05
N TRP A 48 14.19 1.01 -12.17
CA TRP A 48 12.90 1.26 -11.55
C TRP A 48 13.02 1.38 -10.03
N PHE A 49 13.72 0.46 -9.37
CA PHE A 49 13.91 0.50 -7.92
C PHE A 49 14.61 1.78 -7.46
N LYS A 50 15.70 2.19 -8.13
CA LYS A 50 16.37 3.47 -7.84
C LYS A 50 15.44 4.68 -7.97
N SER A 51 14.48 4.64 -8.90
CA SER A 51 13.51 5.74 -9.08
C SER A 51 12.44 5.81 -7.98
N ILE A 52 12.17 4.70 -7.29
CA ILE A 52 11.13 4.61 -6.25
C ILE A 52 11.69 4.49 -4.83
N ASP A 53 13.00 4.28 -4.63
CA ASP A 53 13.57 4.17 -3.29
C ASP A 53 13.77 5.55 -2.65
N ASN A 54 12.64 6.19 -2.35
CA ASN A 54 12.58 7.51 -1.74
C ASN A 54 11.25 7.67 -0.99
N ILE A 55 11.13 8.75 -0.22
CA ILE A 55 9.97 8.97 0.63
C ILE A 55 8.67 9.24 -0.13
N ASN A 56 8.74 9.64 -1.41
CA ASN A 56 7.54 9.90 -2.21
C ASN A 56 6.94 8.61 -2.80
N ASN A 57 7.58 7.47 -2.54
CA ASN A 57 7.22 6.18 -3.12
C ASN A 57 7.34 5.08 -2.08
N LEU A 58 6.23 4.78 -1.43
CA LEU A 58 6.18 3.76 -0.39
C LEU A 58 5.72 2.43 -1.00
N TYR A 59 6.68 1.54 -1.28
CA TYR A 59 6.42 0.19 -1.77
C TYR A 59 6.68 -0.83 -0.66
N PHE A 60 5.74 -1.75 -0.47
CA PHE A 60 5.82 -2.77 0.57
C PHE A 60 5.53 -4.16 0.01
N ILE A 61 6.36 -5.13 0.39
CA ILE A 61 6.00 -6.53 0.25
C ILE A 61 4.95 -6.86 1.30
N VAL A 62 3.88 -7.51 0.84
CA VAL A 62 2.81 -8.02 1.67
C VAL A 62 3.15 -9.44 2.09
N GLU A 63 3.28 -9.65 3.39
CA GLU A 63 3.42 -10.95 4.03
C GLU A 63 2.16 -11.32 4.80
N TYR A 64 1.71 -12.56 4.65
CA TYR A 64 0.61 -13.13 5.41
C TYR A 64 1.02 -14.51 5.94
N LYS A 65 0.94 -14.70 7.27
CA LYS A 65 1.38 -15.93 7.96
C LYS A 65 2.81 -16.35 7.58
N GLY A 66 3.74 -15.41 7.54
CA GLY A 66 5.15 -15.66 7.21
C GLY A 66 5.44 -15.92 5.74
N LYS A 67 4.46 -15.75 4.84
CA LYS A 67 4.63 -15.94 3.39
C LYS A 67 4.49 -14.61 2.65
N LYS A 68 5.46 -14.27 1.80
CA LYS A 68 5.38 -13.15 0.84
C LYS A 68 4.32 -13.46 -0.23
N ILE A 69 3.20 -12.74 -0.24
CA ILE A 69 2.02 -13.04 -1.07
C ILE A 69 1.68 -11.97 -2.11
N GLY A 70 2.22 -10.76 -1.97
CA GLY A 70 1.87 -9.63 -2.81
C GLY A 70 2.74 -8.41 -2.59
N LEU A 71 2.42 -7.35 -3.32
CA LEU A 71 3.00 -6.02 -3.13
C LEU A 71 1.86 -5.01 -3.08
N ILE A 72 2.00 -4.03 -2.20
CA ILE A 72 1.14 -2.86 -2.08
C ILE A 72 1.98 -1.61 -2.09
N ASN A 73 1.47 -0.52 -2.65
CA ASN A 73 2.18 0.75 -2.71
C ASN A 73 1.27 1.96 -2.60
N GLY A 74 1.91 3.06 -2.20
CA GLY A 74 1.47 4.44 -2.41
C GLY A 74 2.62 5.18 -3.06
N LYS A 75 2.49 5.50 -4.35
CA LYS A 75 3.51 6.15 -5.16
C LYS A 75 3.12 7.59 -5.50
N GLU A 76 4.10 8.35 -5.98
CA GLU A 76 3.90 9.74 -6.42
C GLU A 76 3.24 10.59 -5.31
N ILE A 77 3.71 10.41 -4.07
CA ILE A 77 3.16 11.11 -2.92
C ILE A 77 3.51 12.60 -3.02
N ASP A 78 2.48 13.44 -3.03
CA ASP A 78 2.57 14.89 -2.87
C ASP A 78 2.19 15.20 -1.41
N TRP A 79 3.19 15.47 -0.58
CA TRP A 79 3.02 15.68 0.87
C TRP A 79 2.33 17.00 1.23
N ASP A 80 2.23 17.93 0.29
CA ASP A 80 1.61 19.24 0.53
C ASP A 80 0.16 19.22 0.08
N LYS A 81 -0.13 18.59 -1.07
CA LYS A 81 -1.51 18.32 -1.52
C LYS A 81 -2.16 17.14 -0.81
N ARG A 82 -1.35 16.33 -0.12
CA ARG A 82 -1.72 15.08 0.54
C ARG A 82 -2.41 14.12 -0.44
N THR A 83 -1.75 13.85 -1.56
CA THR A 83 -2.25 12.91 -2.57
C THR A 83 -1.26 11.78 -2.79
N MET A 84 -1.75 10.62 -3.20
CA MET A 84 -0.93 9.50 -3.65
C MET A 84 -1.67 8.67 -4.70
N GLU A 85 -0.95 7.92 -5.52
CA GLU A 85 -1.53 6.83 -6.31
C GLU A 85 -1.27 5.51 -5.59
N SER A 86 -2.35 4.76 -5.32
CA SER A 86 -2.30 3.49 -4.62
C SER A 86 -2.44 2.32 -5.59
N GLY A 87 -1.70 1.24 -5.31
CA GLY A 87 -1.71 0.03 -6.11
C GLY A 87 -1.50 -1.21 -5.25
N ILE A 88 -2.11 -2.32 -5.65
CA ILE A 88 -1.94 -3.63 -4.99
C ILE A 88 -2.00 -4.74 -6.03
N PHE A 89 -1.11 -5.73 -5.91
CA PHE A 89 -1.27 -7.00 -6.60
C PHE A 89 -0.84 -8.16 -5.69
N ILE A 90 -1.71 -9.17 -5.59
CA ILE A 90 -1.46 -10.40 -4.84
C ILE A 90 -1.06 -11.49 -5.83
N TRP A 91 0.21 -11.90 -5.80
CA TRP A 91 0.69 -12.97 -6.67
C TRP A 91 0.32 -14.36 -6.21
N ASP A 92 0.11 -14.57 -4.91
CA ASP A 92 -0.32 -15.88 -4.45
C ASP A 92 -1.78 -16.16 -4.83
N LYS A 93 -1.98 -17.12 -5.74
CA LYS A 93 -3.30 -17.50 -6.28
C LYS A 93 -4.30 -17.91 -5.19
N TYR A 94 -3.83 -18.49 -4.07
CA TYR A 94 -4.69 -18.96 -2.99
C TYR A 94 -5.38 -17.81 -2.27
N TYR A 95 -4.77 -16.64 -2.23
CA TYR A 95 -5.31 -15.46 -1.54
C TYR A 95 -6.02 -14.48 -2.45
N ARG A 96 -5.92 -14.63 -3.78
CA ARG A 96 -6.55 -13.67 -4.69
C ARG A 96 -8.06 -13.61 -4.46
N LYS A 97 -8.80 -14.72 -4.39
CA LYS A 97 -10.27 -14.69 -4.30
C LYS A 97 -10.79 -14.77 -2.85
N THR A 98 -10.05 -14.22 -1.89
CA THR A 98 -10.42 -14.21 -0.47
C THR A 98 -10.54 -12.76 0.03
N HIS A 99 -10.80 -12.57 1.32
CA HIS A 99 -10.82 -11.25 1.96
C HIS A 99 -9.42 -10.65 2.17
N ILE A 100 -8.35 -11.43 1.95
CA ILE A 100 -6.95 -11.03 2.24
C ILE A 100 -6.54 -9.75 1.49
N PRO A 101 -6.78 -9.59 0.17
CA PRO A 101 -6.42 -8.35 -0.52
C PRO A 101 -7.15 -7.13 0.05
N THR A 102 -8.42 -7.28 0.42
CA THR A 102 -9.22 -6.23 1.06
C THR A 102 -8.63 -5.85 2.41
N VAL A 103 -8.26 -6.83 3.25
CA VAL A 103 -7.56 -6.56 4.51
C VAL A 103 -6.26 -5.81 4.26
N CYS A 104 -5.50 -6.18 3.23
CA CYS A 104 -4.27 -5.47 2.91
C CYS A 104 -4.50 -4.00 2.58
N SER A 105 -5.47 -3.67 1.72
CA SER A 105 -5.78 -2.27 1.44
C SER A 105 -6.42 -1.53 2.60
N MET A 106 -7.21 -2.19 3.47
CA MET A 106 -7.74 -1.55 4.68
C MET A 106 -6.61 -1.21 5.66
N MET A 107 -5.68 -2.13 5.90
CA MET A 107 -4.50 -1.88 6.73
C MET A 107 -3.63 -0.78 6.13
N PHE A 108 -3.41 -0.79 4.81
CA PHE A 108 -2.65 0.26 4.13
C PHE A 108 -3.38 1.61 4.14
N ALA A 109 -4.71 1.61 4.04
CA ALA A 109 -5.50 2.83 4.16
C ALA A 109 -5.45 3.40 5.58
N GLU A 110 -5.49 2.58 6.64
CA GLU A 110 -5.28 3.08 8.00
C GLU A 110 -3.87 3.70 8.12
N VAL A 111 -2.82 3.02 7.63
CA VAL A 111 -1.45 3.57 7.67
C VAL A 111 -1.25 4.79 6.76
N GLY A 112 -1.88 4.87 5.59
CA GLY A 112 -1.67 5.97 4.64
C GLY A 112 -2.65 7.14 4.81
N VAL A 113 -3.93 6.82 4.94
CA VAL A 113 -5.04 7.77 5.01
C VAL A 113 -5.26 8.23 6.46
N ALA A 114 -5.20 7.35 7.46
CA ALA A 114 -5.46 7.79 8.84
C ALA A 114 -4.23 8.47 9.46
N VAL A 115 -3.02 7.98 9.20
CA VAL A 115 -1.77 8.51 9.77
C VAL A 115 -1.29 9.77 9.05
N TRP A 116 -1.32 9.81 7.71
CA TRP A 116 -0.78 10.93 6.92
C TRP A 116 -1.84 11.75 6.18
N GLU A 117 -3.12 11.43 6.35
CA GLU A 117 -4.25 12.15 5.71
C GLU A 117 -4.14 12.21 4.18
N LEU A 118 -3.49 11.20 3.57
CA LEU A 118 -3.33 11.10 2.13
C LEU A 118 -4.65 10.73 1.45
N LYS A 119 -4.91 11.36 0.30
CA LYS A 119 -6.02 11.09 -0.60
C LYS A 119 -5.55 10.12 -1.69
N PRO A 120 -5.93 8.83 -1.63
CA PRO A 120 -5.48 7.87 -2.62
C PRO A 120 -6.30 7.97 -3.90
N THR A 121 -5.59 7.88 -5.01
CA THR A 121 -6.14 7.57 -6.33
C THR A 121 -5.76 6.15 -6.73
N ALA A 122 -6.43 5.60 -7.74
CA ALA A 122 -6.11 4.29 -8.31
C ALA A 122 -6.35 4.32 -9.82
N THR A 123 -5.39 3.79 -10.59
CA THR A 123 -5.49 3.63 -12.04
C THR A 123 -5.74 2.16 -12.36
N ILE A 124 -6.91 1.84 -12.89
CA ILE A 124 -7.39 0.46 -13.07
C ILE A 124 -7.71 0.21 -14.54
N LEU A 125 -7.18 -0.87 -15.13
CA LEU A 125 -7.55 -1.25 -16.49
C LEU A 125 -9.06 -1.42 -16.62
N ARG A 126 -9.64 -0.90 -17.72
CA ARG A 126 -11.08 -0.90 -17.99
C ARG A 126 -11.69 -2.30 -17.95
N ASN A 127 -10.95 -3.30 -18.43
CA ASN A 127 -11.37 -4.70 -18.45
C ASN A 127 -11.12 -5.46 -17.13
N ASN A 128 -10.61 -4.80 -16.08
CA ASN A 128 -10.37 -5.39 -14.78
C ASN A 128 -11.57 -5.18 -13.84
N ASP A 129 -12.72 -5.74 -14.23
CA ASP A 129 -13.99 -5.65 -13.48
C ASP A 129 -13.84 -5.97 -12.00
N ARG A 130 -12.95 -6.92 -11.69
CA ARG A 130 -12.68 -7.34 -10.32
C ARG A 130 -12.04 -6.21 -9.52
N ALA A 131 -11.01 -5.55 -10.05
CA ALA A 131 -10.38 -4.42 -9.38
C ALA A 131 -11.32 -3.20 -9.30
N LEU A 132 -12.17 -2.99 -10.30
CA LEU A 132 -13.20 -1.94 -10.27
C LEU A 132 -14.23 -2.18 -9.17
N LYS A 133 -14.81 -3.39 -9.09
CA LYS A 133 -15.76 -3.76 -8.02
C LYS A 133 -15.12 -3.67 -6.64
N TYR A 134 -13.87 -4.15 -6.53
CA TYR A 134 -13.08 -4.08 -5.32
C TYR A 134 -12.88 -2.64 -4.81
N ASN A 135 -12.41 -1.73 -5.66
CA ASN A 135 -12.18 -0.35 -5.27
C ASN A 135 -13.49 0.37 -4.91
N LYS A 136 -14.59 0.07 -5.60
CA LYS A 136 -15.93 0.58 -5.24
C LYS A 136 -16.36 0.14 -3.82
N ILE A 137 -16.08 -1.10 -3.41
CA ILE A 137 -16.35 -1.58 -2.03
C ILE A 137 -15.54 -0.78 -1.00
N LEU A 138 -14.31 -0.41 -1.35
CA LEU A 138 -13.45 0.44 -0.52
C LEU A 138 -13.87 1.92 -0.52
N GLY A 139 -14.93 2.28 -1.25
CA GLY A 139 -15.50 3.64 -1.29
C GLY A 139 -14.90 4.55 -2.36
N PHE A 140 -14.05 4.03 -3.24
CA PHE A 140 -13.51 4.81 -4.36
C PHE A 140 -14.61 5.17 -5.36
N LYS A 141 -14.55 6.41 -5.85
CA LYS A 141 -15.43 6.94 -6.91
C LYS A 141 -14.62 7.15 -8.19
N VAL A 142 -15.26 6.96 -9.33
CA VAL A 142 -14.65 7.24 -10.64
C VAL A 142 -14.46 8.75 -10.79
N ILE A 143 -13.26 9.17 -11.17
CA ILE A 143 -12.92 10.58 -11.46
C ILE A 143 -12.54 10.79 -12.92
N GLU A 144 -12.18 9.72 -13.64
CA GLU A 144 -11.84 9.77 -15.07
C GLU A 144 -12.22 8.44 -15.72
N ASP A 145 -13.04 8.51 -16.77
CA ASP A 145 -13.51 7.36 -17.55
C ASP A 145 -13.57 7.73 -19.04
N ASP A 146 -12.40 7.93 -19.63
CA ASP A 146 -12.24 8.24 -21.05
C ASP A 146 -12.29 6.94 -21.87
N PRO A 147 -13.29 6.76 -22.76
CA PRO A 147 -13.42 5.55 -23.59
C PRO A 147 -12.19 5.24 -24.45
N GLU A 148 -11.41 6.26 -24.83
CA GLU A 148 -10.19 6.12 -25.63
C GLU A 148 -9.00 5.59 -24.79
N LYS A 149 -9.11 5.61 -23.46
CA LYS A 149 -8.09 5.09 -22.55
C LYS A 149 -8.38 3.64 -22.15
N GLU A 150 -7.30 2.86 -22.03
CA GLU A 150 -7.36 1.48 -21.54
C GLU A 150 -7.65 1.38 -20.04
N TYR A 151 -7.69 2.49 -19.31
CA TYR A 151 -7.86 2.55 -17.86
C TYR A 151 -8.91 3.57 -17.42
N VAL A 152 -9.43 3.34 -16.23
CA VAL A 152 -10.32 4.22 -15.47
C VAL A 152 -9.55 4.68 -14.23
N ARG A 153 -9.68 5.96 -13.86
CA ARG A 153 -9.10 6.47 -12.61
C ARG A 153 -10.17 6.69 -11.56
N LEU A 154 -9.81 6.33 -10.33
CA LEU A 154 -10.68 6.43 -9.17
C LEU A 154 -9.99 7.22 -8.06
N SER A 155 -10.78 7.86 -7.18
CA SER A 155 -10.34 8.59 -6.00
C SER A 155 -11.16 8.20 -4.78
N LEU A 156 -10.54 8.16 -3.61
CA LEU A 156 -11.23 8.07 -2.32
C LEU A 156 -11.32 9.47 -1.71
N GLU A 157 -12.51 10.10 -1.80
CA GLU A 157 -12.73 11.46 -1.28
C GLU A 157 -12.85 11.54 0.25
N LYS A 158 -12.41 12.66 0.82
CA LYS A 158 -12.35 12.92 2.29
C LYS A 158 -13.68 12.75 3.00
N GLU A 159 -14.78 13.13 2.36
CA GLU A 159 -16.14 13.01 2.90
C GLU A 159 -16.58 11.56 3.11
N ASN A 160 -16.07 10.63 2.27
CA ASN A 160 -16.33 9.21 2.44
C ASN A 160 -15.37 8.60 3.46
N MET A 161 -14.18 9.18 3.67
CA MET A 161 -13.17 8.60 4.56
C MET A 161 -13.66 8.42 5.99
N GLY A 162 -14.42 9.34 6.59
CA GLY A 162 -14.81 9.21 8.01
C GLY A 162 -15.73 8.02 8.29
N PHE A 163 -16.82 7.91 7.53
CA PHE A 163 -17.79 6.80 7.68
C PHE A 163 -17.23 5.48 7.14
N VAL A 164 -16.58 5.53 5.97
CA VAL A 164 -15.95 4.35 5.37
C VAL A 164 -14.81 3.86 6.27
N ALA A 165 -13.94 4.72 6.79
CA ALA A 165 -12.88 4.31 7.71
C ALA A 165 -13.43 3.66 8.97
N ARG A 166 -14.50 4.18 9.58
CA ARG A 166 -15.10 3.52 10.76
C ARG A 166 -15.59 2.11 10.43
N LYS A 167 -16.26 1.94 9.28
CA LYS A 167 -16.75 0.63 8.83
C LYS A 167 -15.59 -0.30 8.43
N LEU A 168 -14.60 0.20 7.71
CA LEU A 168 -13.39 -0.53 7.32
C LEU A 168 -12.59 -0.94 8.55
N LYS A 169 -12.47 -0.10 9.58
CA LYS A 169 -11.79 -0.42 10.84
C LYS A 169 -12.48 -1.56 11.58
N VAL A 170 -13.81 -1.54 11.69
CA VAL A 170 -14.58 -2.65 12.27
C VAL A 170 -14.37 -3.95 11.47
N MET A 171 -14.47 -3.88 10.14
CA MET A 171 -14.24 -5.06 9.29
C MET A 171 -12.78 -5.56 9.36
N LEU A 172 -11.82 -4.64 9.41
CA LEU A 172 -10.41 -4.94 9.56
C LEU A 172 -10.16 -5.68 10.88
N ASN A 173 -10.74 -5.21 11.98
CA ASN A 173 -10.62 -5.89 13.27
C ASN A 173 -11.28 -7.27 13.27
N MET A 174 -12.47 -7.40 12.65
CA MET A 174 -13.16 -8.68 12.52
C MET A 174 -12.38 -9.70 11.70
N LEU A 175 -11.72 -9.27 10.61
CA LEU A 175 -11.04 -10.17 9.66
C LEU A 175 -9.57 -10.41 10.01
N ALA A 176 -8.92 -9.45 10.67
CA ALA A 176 -7.49 -9.44 10.89
C ALA A 176 -7.11 -9.44 12.37
N GLY A 177 -8.05 -9.45 13.32
CA GLY A 177 -7.78 -9.32 14.75
C GLY A 177 -7.84 -7.88 15.22
N ASP A 178 -8.03 -7.65 16.52
CA ASP A 178 -8.19 -6.33 17.14
C ASP A 178 -6.86 -5.72 17.64
N ASP A 179 -5.74 -6.42 17.43
CA ASP A 179 -4.39 -5.89 17.70
C ASP A 179 -4.19 -4.50 17.05
N PRO A 180 -3.56 -3.54 17.74
CA PRO A 180 -3.24 -2.25 17.13
C PRO A 180 -2.32 -2.42 15.92
N ILE A 181 -2.43 -1.51 14.95
CA ILE A 181 -1.46 -1.50 13.84
C ILE A 181 -0.16 -0.94 14.39
N LYS A 182 0.94 -1.67 14.20
CA LYS A 182 2.28 -1.18 14.54
C LYS A 182 2.96 -0.69 13.28
N LEU A 183 3.52 0.51 13.30
CA LEU A 183 4.46 1.00 12.29
C LEU A 183 5.83 1.14 12.94
N VAL A 184 6.82 0.45 12.39
CA VAL A 184 8.17 0.39 12.93
C VAL A 184 9.14 1.01 11.94
N PHE A 185 9.89 1.99 12.43
CA PHE A 185 11.05 2.56 11.75
C PHE A 185 12.29 1.90 12.34
N GLU A 186 13.05 1.24 11.47
CA GLU A 186 14.31 0.58 11.80
C GLU A 186 15.43 1.62 11.75
N LYS A 187 16.59 1.29 12.33
CA LYS A 187 17.78 2.13 12.37
C LYS A 187 18.11 2.78 11.03
N GLU A 188 18.07 2.01 9.94
CA GLU A 188 18.29 2.49 8.57
C GLU A 188 17.31 3.61 8.16
N ASP A 189 16.04 3.53 8.59
CA ASP A 189 15.03 4.56 8.29
C ASP A 189 15.24 5.82 9.12
N ILE A 190 15.79 5.67 10.33
CA ILE A 190 16.11 6.79 11.22
C ILE A 190 17.34 7.52 10.69
N GLU A 191 18.41 6.79 10.38
CA GLU A 191 19.67 7.32 9.85
C GLU A 191 19.50 7.98 8.48
N SER A 192 18.61 7.45 7.63
CA SER A 192 18.29 8.05 6.33
C SER A 192 17.38 9.29 6.42
N GLY A 193 16.86 9.63 7.61
CA GLY A 193 15.93 10.74 7.82
C GLY A 193 14.49 10.47 7.35
N LEU A 194 14.20 9.25 6.88
CA LEU A 194 12.84 8.85 6.50
C LEU A 194 11.87 8.99 7.67
N HIS A 195 12.29 8.52 8.85
CA HIS A 195 11.53 8.64 10.09
C HIS A 195 11.12 10.09 10.36
N ASP A 196 12.06 11.04 10.29
CA ASP A 196 11.82 12.43 10.68
C ASP A 196 10.87 13.16 9.72
N ILE A 197 10.90 12.80 8.44
CA ILE A 197 9.96 13.35 7.47
C ILE A 197 8.57 12.74 7.69
N ALA A 198 8.49 11.41 7.86
CA ALA A 198 7.24 10.71 8.12
C ALA A 198 6.57 11.18 9.42
N GLN A 199 7.36 11.41 10.47
CA GLN A 199 6.93 11.91 11.77
C GLN A 199 6.44 13.36 11.68
N ARG A 200 7.08 14.23 10.88
CA ARG A 200 6.61 15.61 10.68
C ARG A 200 5.24 15.69 10.00
N LYS A 201 4.90 14.69 9.19
CA LYS A 201 3.65 14.65 8.44
C LYS A 201 2.56 13.82 9.14
N VAL A 202 2.85 13.17 10.28
CA VAL A 202 1.89 12.32 11.00
C VAL A 202 0.81 13.13 11.71
N ASN A 203 -0.43 12.66 11.65
CA ASN A 203 -1.48 13.08 12.56
C ASN A 203 -1.22 12.43 13.94
N LYS A 204 -0.65 13.22 14.86
CA LYS A 204 -0.27 12.76 16.21
C LYS A 204 -1.47 12.29 17.05
N GLU A 205 -2.69 12.76 16.78
CA GLU A 205 -3.89 12.33 17.50
C GLU A 205 -4.25 10.86 17.24
N LYS A 206 -3.70 10.26 16.17
CA LYS A 206 -3.89 8.84 15.85
C LYS A 206 -2.89 7.92 16.53
N ILE A 207 -1.82 8.46 17.11
CA ILE A 207 -0.79 7.66 17.78
C ILE A 207 -1.30 7.32 19.19
N GLN A 208 -1.60 6.04 19.42
CA GLN A 208 -2.00 5.52 20.74
C GLN A 208 -0.81 5.40 21.69
N LYS A 209 0.33 4.97 21.15
CA LYS A 209 1.57 4.73 21.91
C LYS A 209 2.78 4.86 21.00
N GLN A 210 3.90 5.30 21.57
CA GLN A 210 5.23 5.25 20.96
C GLN A 210 6.19 4.49 21.89
N GLU A 211 7.03 3.65 21.31
CA GLU A 211 8.12 2.94 22.00
C GLU A 211 9.41 3.08 21.20
N SER A 212 10.54 2.99 21.89
CA SER A 212 11.85 2.85 21.27
C SER A 212 12.71 1.91 22.10
N ASP A 213 13.48 1.06 21.44
CA ASP A 213 14.44 0.12 22.04
C ASP A 213 15.90 0.51 21.78
N GLY A 214 16.13 1.71 21.24
CA GLY A 214 17.45 2.23 20.88
C GLY A 214 17.84 2.01 19.41
N ASP A 215 17.36 0.92 18.80
CA ASP A 215 17.62 0.60 17.38
C ASP A 215 16.39 0.82 16.48
N SER A 216 15.21 0.92 17.07
CA SER A 216 13.96 1.14 16.35
C SER A 216 13.02 2.09 17.09
N ILE A 217 12.07 2.66 16.34
CA ILE A 217 10.95 3.43 16.87
C ILE A 217 9.66 2.79 16.39
N THR A 218 8.78 2.43 17.33
CA THR A 218 7.49 1.80 17.06
C THR A 218 6.34 2.73 17.43
N TYR A 219 5.44 2.93 16.48
CA TYR A 219 4.18 3.65 16.64
C TYR A 219 3.00 2.69 16.62
N TYR A 220 2.05 2.87 17.54
CA TYR A 220 0.83 2.09 17.66
C TYR A 220 -0.39 2.96 17.27
N PHE A 221 -1.27 2.45 16.41
CA PHE A 221 -2.46 3.14 15.87
C PHE A 221 -3.76 2.37 16.09
#